data_AF-A0A5C4N3W6-F1
#
_entry.id   AF-A0A5C4N3W6-F1
#
_cell.length_a   1.000
_cell.length_b   1.000
_cell.length_c   1.000
_cell.angle_alpha   90.00
_cell.angle_beta   90.00
_cell.angle_gamma   90.00
#
_symmetry.space_group_name_H-M   'P 1'
#
loop_
_entity.id
_entity.type
_entity.pdbx_description
1 polymer ?
#
loop_
_entity_poly.entity_id
_entity_poly.type
_entity_poly.pdbx_seq_one_letter_code
_entity_poly.pdbx_strand_id
1 'polypeptide(L)'
;MRYIPFGAMILLVACTHGLNVGALVDPADAQRRGAVELRVKSDLPAILADVNQGGGPSLSAAMDAAQVPIADRPARSLQLRGDLALFQANPSALVSTLILYGS
;
A
#
# COMPACT_ATOMS: atom_id res chain seq x y z
N MET A 1 51.39 -13.08 49.81
CA MET A 1 51.81 -13.51 48.45
C MET A 1 50.84 -14.56 47.92
N ARG A 2 49.94 -14.18 46.99
CA ARG A 2 49.59 -14.91 45.75
C ARG A 2 48.45 -14.18 45.03
N TYR A 3 48.82 -13.64 43.87
CA TYR A 3 47.95 -13.11 42.81
C TYR A 3 47.33 -14.26 42.00
N ILE A 4 46.41 -13.90 41.08
CA ILE A 4 45.99 -14.54 39.80
C ILE A 4 44.45 -14.81 39.81
N PRO A 5 43.66 -14.58 38.73
CA PRO A 5 43.62 -13.47 37.75
C PRO A 5 42.22 -13.30 37.03
N PHE A 6 42.21 -12.53 35.94
CA PHE A 6 41.39 -12.67 34.73
C PHE A 6 39.87 -12.45 34.78
N GLY A 7 39.49 -11.35 34.13
CA GLY A 7 38.12 -10.96 33.84
C GLY A 7 37.35 -11.98 33.01
N ALA A 8 36.11 -12.19 33.43
CA ALA A 8 35.06 -12.76 32.62
C ALA A 8 34.32 -11.61 31.92
N MET A 9 34.83 -11.20 30.76
CA MET A 9 34.12 -10.31 29.85
C MET A 9 33.01 -11.13 29.19
N ILE A 10 31.80 -11.03 29.72
CA ILE A 10 30.59 -11.66 29.17
C ILE A 10 30.27 -10.96 27.84
N LEU A 11 30.57 -11.62 26.73
CA LEU A 11 30.10 -11.24 25.40
C LEU A 11 28.59 -11.51 25.32
N LEU A 12 27.79 -10.47 25.53
CA LEU A 12 26.39 -10.45 25.11
C LEU A 12 26.36 -10.51 23.58
N VAL A 13 26.16 -11.71 23.04
CA VAL A 13 25.79 -11.90 21.64
C VAL A 13 24.36 -11.39 21.49
N ALA A 14 24.21 -10.11 21.14
CA ALA A 14 22.94 -9.58 20.69
C ALA A 14 22.59 -10.28 19.37
N CYS A 15 21.65 -11.21 19.39
CA CYS A 15 21.07 -11.72 18.16
C CYS A 15 20.34 -10.57 17.47
N THR A 16 21.03 -9.91 16.53
CA THR A 16 20.40 -9.04 15.54
C THR A 16 19.58 -9.94 14.61
N HIS A 17 18.42 -10.42 15.09
CA HIS A 17 17.40 -10.94 14.21
C HIS A 17 16.87 -9.74 13.44
N GLY A 18 17.50 -9.46 12.30
CA GLY A 18 16.96 -8.53 11.32
C GLY A 18 15.53 -8.98 11.04
N LEU A 19 14.56 -8.12 11.37
CA LEU A 19 13.16 -8.38 11.10
C LEU A 19 13.04 -8.65 9.59
N ASN A 20 12.70 -9.88 9.20
CA ASN A 20 12.41 -10.15 7.80
C ASN A 20 11.03 -9.58 7.50
N VAL A 21 10.98 -8.29 7.16
CA VAL A 21 9.73 -7.57 6.85
C VAL A 21 8.99 -8.24 5.71
N GLY A 22 9.69 -8.89 4.78
CA GLY A 22 9.08 -9.66 3.70
C GLY A 22 8.29 -10.88 4.18
N ALA A 23 8.70 -11.52 5.28
CA ALA A 23 7.96 -12.64 5.88
C ALA A 23 6.70 -12.19 6.65
N LEU A 24 6.54 -10.90 6.91
CA LEU A 24 5.36 -10.32 7.56
C LEU A 24 4.29 -9.85 6.57
N VAL A 25 4.61 -9.76 5.27
CA VAL A 25 3.65 -9.34 4.25
C VAL A 25 2.79 -10.54 3.86
N ASP A 26 1.47 -10.41 4.00
CA ASP A 26 0.54 -11.41 3.49
C ASP A 26 0.66 -11.47 1.95
N PRO A 27 0.92 -12.65 1.36
CA PRO A 27 1.03 -12.79 -0.10
C PRO A 27 -0.23 -12.33 -0.85
N ALA A 28 -1.42 -12.47 -0.25
CA ALA A 28 -2.66 -11.97 -0.82
C ALA A 28 -2.69 -10.44 -0.87
N ASP A 29 -2.18 -9.76 0.18
CA ASP A 29 -2.07 -8.31 0.19
C ASP A 29 -1.06 -7.80 -0.84
N ALA A 30 0.08 -8.49 -0.99
CA ALA A 30 1.07 -8.17 -2.02
C ALA A 30 0.49 -8.33 -3.44
N GLN A 31 -0.28 -9.39 -3.68
CA GLN A 31 -0.97 -9.63 -4.94
C GLN A 31 -2.03 -8.56 -5.23
N ARG A 32 -2.86 -8.20 -4.24
CA ARG A 32 -3.86 -7.14 -4.37
C ARG A 32 -3.19 -5.81 -4.72
N ARG A 33 -2.13 -5.44 -4.00
CA ARG A 33 -1.36 -4.23 -4.28
C ARG A 33 -0.81 -4.21 -5.71
N GLY A 34 -0.23 -5.32 -6.17
CA GLY A 34 0.27 -5.45 -7.54
C GLY A 34 -0.83 -5.26 -8.59
N ALA A 35 -2.02 -5.84 -8.38
CA ALA A 35 -3.16 -5.70 -9.29
C ALA A 35 -3.66 -4.26 -9.38
N VAL A 36 -3.78 -3.56 -8.24
CA VAL A 36 -4.18 -2.15 -8.20
C VAL A 36 -3.14 -1.28 -8.89
N GLU A 37 -1.85 -1.51 -8.60
CA GLU A 37 -0.76 -0.73 -9.19
C GLU A 37 -0.71 -0.87 -10.71
N LEU A 38 -0.89 -2.10 -11.21
CA LEU A 38 -0.97 -2.35 -12.65
C LEU A 38 -2.13 -1.59 -13.28
N ARG A 39 -3.34 -1.68 -12.70
CA ARG A 39 -4.52 -1.01 -13.25
C ARG A 39 -4.38 0.51 -13.25
N VAL A 40 -3.88 1.09 -12.16
CA VAL A 40 -3.67 2.54 -12.06
C VAL A 40 -2.64 3.02 -13.08
N LYS A 41 -1.50 2.33 -13.21
CA LYS A 41 -0.44 2.75 -14.13
C LYS A 41 -0.85 2.60 -15.60
N SER A 42 -1.59 1.55 -15.93
CA SER A 42 -2.03 1.30 -17.31
C SER A 42 -3.10 2.28 -17.79
N ASP A 43 -4.00 2.74 -16.90
CA ASP A 43 -5.21 3.48 -17.29
C ASP A 43 -5.37 4.83 -16.58
N LEU A 44 -4.29 5.39 -16.03
CA LEU A 44 -4.35 6.61 -15.22
C LEU A 44 -5.19 7.74 -15.86
N PRO A 45 -5.01 8.12 -17.15
CA PRO A 45 -5.80 9.20 -17.73
C PRO A 45 -7.31 8.92 -17.74
N ALA A 46 -7.71 7.67 -18.00
CA ALA A 46 -9.11 7.26 -18.01
C ALA A 46 -9.68 7.20 -16.59
N ILE A 47 -8.91 6.72 -15.62
CA ILE A 47 -9.32 6.71 -14.21
C ILE A 47 -9.54 8.14 -13.71
N LEU A 48 -8.65 9.09 -14.04
CA LEU A 48 -8.80 10.48 -13.64
C LEU A 48 -10.03 11.15 -14.30
N ALA A 49 -10.33 10.81 -15.56
CA ALA A 49 -11.55 11.25 -16.22
C ALA A 49 -12.80 10.72 -15.51
N ASP A 50 -12.83 9.43 -15.19
CA ASP A 50 -13.93 8.79 -14.45
C ASP A 50 -14.10 9.40 -13.04
N VAL A 51 -13.00 9.65 -12.31
CA VAL A 51 -13.03 10.34 -11.02
C VAL A 51 -13.67 11.73 -11.15
N ASN A 52 -13.32 12.49 -12.19
CA ASN A 52 -13.92 13.80 -12.44
C ASN A 52 -15.43 13.72 -12.71
N GLN A 53 -15.87 12.66 -13.41
CA GLN A 53 -17.27 12.38 -13.71
C GLN A 53 -18.06 11.78 -12.53
N GLY A 54 -17.37 11.39 -11.45
CA GLY A 54 -17.97 10.76 -10.26
C GLY A 54 -18.14 9.24 -10.39
N GLY A 55 -17.57 8.62 -11.42
CA GLY A 55 -17.69 7.19 -11.71
C GLY A 55 -17.32 6.87 -13.16
N GLY A 56 -17.12 5.59 -13.42
CA GLY A 56 -16.85 5.09 -14.77
C GLY A 56 -16.19 3.71 -14.77
N PRO A 57 -16.02 3.09 -15.94
CA PRO A 57 -15.56 1.71 -16.06
C PRO A 57 -14.09 1.52 -15.64
N SER A 58 -13.22 2.50 -15.89
CA SER A 58 -11.80 2.43 -15.53
C SER A 58 -11.62 2.57 -14.02
N LEU A 59 -12.34 3.53 -13.41
CA LEU A 59 -12.37 3.69 -11.96
C LEU A 59 -12.99 2.47 -11.27
N SER A 60 -14.09 1.93 -11.81
CA SER A 60 -14.73 0.73 -11.27
C SER A 60 -13.81 -0.47 -11.28
N ALA A 61 -13.09 -0.70 -12.38
CA ALA A 61 -12.11 -1.78 -12.47
C ALA A 61 -10.91 -1.59 -11.52
N ALA A 62 -10.48 -0.35 -11.27
CA ALA A 62 -9.45 -0.07 -10.28
C ALA A 62 -9.97 -0.34 -8.85
N MET A 63 -11.22 0.01 -8.55
CA MET A 63 -11.91 -0.32 -7.31
C MET A 63 -12.15 -1.83 -7.14
N ASP A 64 -12.40 -2.57 -8.22
CA ASP A 64 -12.50 -4.04 -8.21
C ASP A 64 -11.17 -4.68 -7.86
N ALA A 65 -10.08 -4.24 -8.50
CA ALA A 65 -8.72 -4.70 -8.18
C ALA A 65 -8.34 -4.41 -6.72
N ALA A 66 -8.81 -3.29 -6.19
CA ALA A 66 -8.64 -2.92 -4.80
C ALA A 66 -9.61 -3.62 -3.84
N GLN A 67 -10.62 -4.34 -4.35
CA GLN A 67 -11.68 -4.97 -3.56
C GLN A 67 -12.55 -3.98 -2.76
N VAL A 68 -12.74 -2.76 -3.27
CA VAL A 68 -13.61 -1.75 -2.64
C VAL A 68 -15.08 -2.22 -2.67
N PRO A 69 -15.78 -2.28 -1.52
CA PRO A 69 -17.18 -2.68 -1.46
C PRO A 69 -18.05 -1.82 -2.37
N ILE A 70 -18.96 -2.44 -3.13
CA ILE A 70 -19.84 -1.74 -4.08
C ILE A 70 -20.67 -0.63 -3.40
N ALA A 71 -21.13 -0.89 -2.17
CA ALA A 71 -21.90 0.07 -1.38
C ALA A 71 -21.11 1.36 -1.04
N ASP A 72 -19.79 1.27 -0.95
CA ASP A 72 -18.93 2.39 -0.56
C ASP A 72 -18.49 3.25 -1.76
N ARG A 73 -18.52 2.68 -2.97
CA ARG A 73 -17.99 3.32 -4.19
C ARG A 73 -18.55 4.72 -4.45
N PRO A 74 -19.85 5.02 -4.29
CA PRO A 74 -20.35 6.38 -4.49
C PRO A 74 -19.67 7.41 -3.57
N ALA A 75 -19.47 7.05 -2.30
CA ALA A 75 -18.78 7.91 -1.34
C ALA A 75 -17.28 8.04 -1.66
N ARG A 76 -16.63 6.93 -2.06
CA ARG A 76 -15.21 6.93 -2.45
C ARG A 76 -14.95 7.76 -3.70
N SER A 77 -15.81 7.68 -4.71
CA SER A 77 -15.69 8.51 -5.92
C SER A 77 -15.76 10.01 -5.59
N LEU A 78 -16.62 10.40 -4.63
CA LEU A 78 -16.70 11.80 -4.18
C LEU A 78 -15.41 12.24 -3.48
N GLN A 79 -14.85 11.39 -2.61
CA GLN A 79 -13.57 11.63 -1.93
C GLN A 79 -12.43 11.78 -2.94
N LEU A 80 -12.32 10.85 -3.89
CA LEU A 80 -11.28 10.89 -4.92
C LEU A 80 -11.33 12.17 -5.76
N ARG A 81 -12.52 12.68 -6.06
CA ARG A 81 -12.68 13.91 -6.82
C ARG A 81 -12.15 15.14 -6.09
N GLY A 82 -12.17 15.15 -4.75
CA GLY A 82 -11.58 16.20 -3.93
C GLY A 82 -10.06 16.28 -4.05
N ASP A 83 -9.41 15.14 -4.28
CA ASP A 83 -7.94 15.00 -4.33
C ASP A 83 -7.41 14.80 -5.76
N LEU A 84 -8.18 15.18 -6.79
CA LEU A 84 -7.84 14.88 -8.20
C LEU A 84 -6.46 15.43 -8.61
N ALA A 85 -6.11 16.63 -8.18
CA ALA A 85 -4.80 17.24 -8.44
C ALA A 85 -3.64 16.46 -7.81
N LEU A 86 -3.86 15.86 -6.63
CA LEU A 86 -2.87 14.99 -5.97
C LEU A 86 -2.60 13.74 -6.82
N PHE A 87 -3.65 13.11 -7.36
CA PHE A 87 -3.49 11.88 -8.15
C PHE A 87 -2.88 12.13 -9.53
N GLN A 88 -3.10 13.31 -10.11
CA GLN A 88 -2.39 13.74 -11.32
C GLN A 88 -0.89 13.88 -11.07
N ALA A 89 -0.51 14.52 -9.96
CA ALA A 89 0.89 14.75 -9.60
C ALA A 89 1.60 13.48 -9.08
N ASN A 90 0.85 12.58 -8.43
CA ASN A 90 1.38 11.39 -7.79
C ASN A 90 0.43 10.18 -7.97
N PRO A 91 0.61 9.38 -9.03
CA PRO A 91 -0.21 8.19 -9.27
C PRO A 91 -0.09 7.13 -8.17
N SER A 92 1.04 7.08 -7.46
CA SER A 92 1.24 6.15 -6.33
C SER A 92 0.36 6.52 -5.12
N ALA A 93 -0.05 7.79 -5.00
CA ALA A 93 -1.04 8.19 -4.00
C ALA A 93 -2.40 7.56 -4.30
N LEU A 94 -2.81 7.51 -5.58
CA LEU A 94 -4.06 6.87 -5.99
C LEU A 94 -4.05 5.36 -5.68
N VAL A 95 -2.93 4.67 -5.97
CA VAL A 95 -2.76 3.25 -5.60
C VAL A 95 -2.96 3.05 -4.10
N SER A 96 -2.32 3.87 -3.28
CA SER A 96 -2.38 3.76 -1.82
C SER A 96 -3.79 4.04 -1.28
N THR A 97 -4.46 5.05 -1.83
CA THR A 97 -5.84 5.38 -1.48
C THR A 97 -6.82 4.27 -1.85
N LEU A 98 -6.68 3.66 -3.04
CA LEU A 98 -7.54 2.55 -3.45
C LEU A 98 -7.35 1.32 -2.56
N ILE A 99 -6.11 0.99 -2.19
CA ILE A 99 -5.83 -0.10 -1.25
C ILE A 99 -6.50 0.15 0.10
N LEU A 100 -6.45 1.40 0.60
CA LEU A 100 -7.10 1.80 1.86
C LEU A 100 -8.63 1.70 1.80
N TYR A 101 -9.25 1.88 0.63
CA TYR A 101 -10.70 1.76 0.48
C TYR A 101 -11.21 0.32 0.42
N GLY A 102 -10.32 -0.63 0.12
CA GLY A 102 -10.66 -2.06 0.08
C GLY A 102 -10.32 -2.83 1.35
N SER A 103 -9.72 -2.17 2.34
CA SER A 103 -9.38 -2.72 3.66
C SER A 103 -10.46 -2.48 4.69
#